data_AF-A0A842XDG9-F1
#
_entry.id   AF-A0A842XDG9-F1
#
_cell.length_a   1.000
_cell.length_b   1.000
_cell.length_c   1.000
_cell.angle_alpha   90.00
_cell.angle_beta   90.00
_cell.angle_gamma   90.00
#
_symmetry.space_group_name_H-M   'P 1'
#
loop_
_entity.id
_entity.type
_entity.pdbx_description
1 polymer ?
#
loop_
_entity_poly.entity_id
_entity_poly.type
_entity_poly.pdbx_seq_one_letter_code
_entity_poly.pdbx_strand_id
1 'polypeptide(L)'
;VGQGVAKRARGMGARVIVTEVDPIKAFEACMEGFRVMRMADAIKEADVVITATGMRDIVREEHLEVAKDGCILCNAGHFDVEISIPDLESLSVDKKPVRKFGTPYGEKLVWVYKLRDGRRLCLLGGGRLVNLVCGQGHAVEIMDLSFALQAESVRLLVRKRGKLRNRVYKVPREVDERVARLKLKSLGVYIDALTKGQKAYRREWRFKPSGIS
;
A
#
# COMPACT_ATOMS: atom_id res chain seq x y z
N VAL A 1 -1.76 -0.53 -1.64
CA VAL A 1 -1.05 -0.72 -0.35
C VAL A 1 -2.02 -0.90 0.80
N GLY A 2 -2.93 0.06 1.06
CA GLY A 2 -3.88 0.00 2.18
C GLY A 2 -4.67 -1.31 2.33
N GLN A 3 -5.24 -1.85 1.25
CA GLN A 3 -5.98 -3.13 1.29
C GLN A 3 -5.13 -4.30 1.82
N GLY A 4 -3.86 -4.39 1.41
CA GLY A 4 -2.95 -5.45 1.88
C GLY A 4 -2.60 -5.29 3.36
N VAL A 5 -2.37 -4.06 3.80
CA VAL A 5 -2.12 -3.72 5.22
C VAL A 5 -3.34 -4.10 6.07
N ALA A 6 -4.54 -3.67 5.68
CA ALA A 6 -5.79 -3.94 6.39
C ALA A 6 -6.05 -5.45 6.52
N LYS A 7 -5.92 -6.20 5.42
CA LYS A 7 -6.08 -7.66 5.42
C LYS A 7 -5.07 -8.35 6.33
N ARG A 8 -3.80 -7.94 6.29
CA ARG A 8 -2.76 -8.54 7.13
C ARG A 8 -2.99 -8.25 8.62
N ALA A 9 -3.30 -7.00 8.97
CA ALA A 9 -3.58 -6.61 10.35
C ALA A 9 -4.79 -7.39 10.91
N ARG A 10 -5.88 -7.49 10.14
CA ARG A 10 -7.05 -8.31 10.52
C ARG A 10 -6.70 -9.79 10.68
N GLY A 11 -5.89 -10.34 9.78
CA GLY A 11 -5.40 -11.72 9.87
C GLY A 11 -4.54 -11.99 11.11
N MET A 12 -3.99 -10.95 11.73
CA MET A 12 -3.26 -11.01 13.01
C MET A 12 -4.15 -10.70 14.22
N GLY A 13 -5.48 -10.60 14.04
CA GLY A 13 -6.44 -10.37 15.12
C GLY A 13 -6.76 -8.90 15.41
N ALA A 14 -6.24 -7.95 14.63
CA ALA A 14 -6.54 -6.55 14.84
C ALA A 14 -7.98 -6.18 14.43
N ARG A 15 -8.59 -5.25 15.18
CA ARG A 15 -9.80 -4.53 14.75
C ARG A 15 -9.37 -3.37 13.86
N VAL A 16 -9.70 -3.45 12.56
CA VAL A 16 -9.19 -2.51 11.55
C VAL A 16 -10.26 -1.48 11.18
N ILE A 17 -9.86 -0.21 11.23
CA ILE A 17 -10.63 0.93 10.72
C ILE A 17 -9.91 1.45 9.47
N VAL A 18 -10.66 1.71 8.41
CA VAL A 18 -10.15 2.28 7.15
C VAL A 18 -10.62 3.73 7.04
N THR A 19 -9.73 4.62 6.60
CA THR A 19 -10.04 5.99 6.19
C THR A 19 -9.86 6.10 4.68
N GLU A 20 -10.85 6.66 3.99
CA GLU A 20 -10.74 6.90 2.54
C GLU A 20 -11.55 8.13 2.10
N VAL A 21 -11.05 8.80 1.07
CA VAL A 21 -11.69 9.89 0.32
C VAL A 21 -12.36 9.40 -0.96
N ASP A 22 -11.89 8.30 -1.57
CA ASP A 22 -12.53 7.70 -2.74
C ASP A 22 -13.77 6.88 -2.31
N PRO A 23 -14.99 7.25 -2.75
CA PRO A 23 -16.21 6.58 -2.31
C PRO A 23 -16.29 5.12 -2.78
N ILE A 24 -15.68 4.77 -3.92
CA ILE A 24 -15.70 3.40 -4.44
C ILE A 24 -14.85 2.51 -3.53
N LYS A 25 -13.62 2.94 -3.20
CA LYS A 25 -12.73 2.17 -2.34
C LYS A 25 -13.21 2.12 -0.89
N ALA A 26 -13.82 3.20 -0.40
CA ALA A 26 -14.50 3.20 0.90
C ALA A 26 -15.63 2.16 0.93
N PHE A 27 -16.47 2.11 -0.10
CA PHE A 27 -17.53 1.12 -0.22
C PHE A 27 -16.97 -0.32 -0.32
N GLU A 28 -15.92 -0.54 -1.11
CA GLU A 28 -15.22 -1.83 -1.18
C GLU A 28 -14.71 -2.28 0.19
N ALA A 29 -14.13 -1.38 0.99
CA ALA A 29 -13.69 -1.68 2.34
C ALA A 29 -14.86 -2.08 3.27
N CYS A 30 -16.01 -1.40 3.15
CA CYS A 30 -17.24 -1.79 3.86
C CYS A 30 -17.71 -3.20 3.46
N MET A 31 -17.70 -3.51 2.15
CA MET A 31 -18.09 -4.84 1.65
C MET A 31 -17.12 -5.94 2.10
N GLU A 32 -15.85 -5.63 2.29
CA GLU A 32 -14.89 -6.53 2.90
C GLU A 32 -15.04 -6.67 4.43
N GLY A 33 -15.96 -5.92 5.06
CA GLY A 33 -16.27 -5.99 6.49
C GLY A 33 -15.39 -5.10 7.37
N PHE A 34 -14.74 -4.08 6.82
CA PHE A 34 -13.99 -3.10 7.60
C PHE A 34 -14.90 -1.94 8.06
N ARG A 35 -14.63 -1.39 9.26
CA ARG A 35 -15.24 -0.12 9.68
C ARG A 35 -14.58 1.00 8.87
N VAL A 36 -15.38 1.85 8.24
CA VAL A 36 -14.89 3.04 7.52
C VAL A 36 -15.26 4.29 8.29
N MET A 37 -14.28 5.13 8.58
CA MET A 37 -14.46 6.33 9.40
C MET A 37 -13.59 7.49 8.86
N ARG A 38 -13.90 8.72 9.29
CA ARG A 38 -13.02 9.87 9.06
C ARG A 38 -11.80 9.77 9.97
N MET A 39 -10.66 10.29 9.51
CA MET A 39 -9.41 10.28 10.29
C MET A 39 -9.57 10.95 11.66
N ALA A 40 -10.26 12.09 11.72
CA ALA A 40 -10.54 12.84 12.96
C ALA A 40 -11.32 12.04 14.02
N ASP A 41 -12.07 11.02 13.60
CA ASP A 41 -12.84 10.16 14.50
C ASP A 41 -12.05 8.88 14.83
N ALA A 42 -11.43 8.26 13.82
CA ALA A 42 -10.67 7.02 13.95
C ALA A 42 -9.44 7.17 14.87
N ILE A 43 -8.75 8.31 14.83
CA ILE A 43 -7.52 8.53 15.62
C ILE A 43 -7.75 8.45 17.14
N LYS A 44 -8.96 8.79 17.61
CA LYS A 44 -9.32 8.80 19.03
C LYS A 44 -9.38 7.39 19.62
N GLU A 45 -9.68 6.40 18.77
CA GLU A 45 -9.77 4.99 19.16
C GLU A 45 -8.59 4.14 18.65
N ALA A 46 -7.66 4.71 17.87
CA ALA A 46 -6.53 3.98 17.29
C ALA A 46 -5.41 3.73 18.30
N ASP A 47 -4.97 2.48 18.40
CA ASP A 47 -3.74 2.10 19.11
C ASP A 47 -2.52 2.10 18.14
N VAL A 48 -2.78 1.84 16.86
CA VAL A 48 -1.79 1.87 15.77
C VAL A 48 -2.41 2.56 14.54
N VAL A 49 -1.68 3.52 13.98
CA VAL A 49 -2.03 4.24 12.75
C VAL A 49 -1.01 3.90 11.68
N ILE A 50 -1.50 3.47 10.52
CA ILE A 50 -0.69 3.16 9.35
C ILE A 50 -1.19 3.98 8.18
N THR A 51 -0.42 4.98 7.75
CA THR A 51 -0.74 5.78 6.56
C THR A 51 -0.28 5.04 5.30
N ALA A 52 -1.06 5.07 4.23
CA ALA A 52 -0.78 4.33 3.00
C ALA A 52 -1.40 4.99 1.76
N THR A 53 -1.39 6.32 1.74
CA THR A 53 -2.20 7.15 0.81
C THR A 53 -1.41 7.68 -0.38
N GLY A 54 -0.10 7.87 -0.24
CA GLY A 54 0.73 8.62 -1.17
C GLY A 54 0.52 10.14 -1.11
N MET A 55 -0.20 10.65 -0.11
CA MET A 55 -0.58 12.06 0.05
C MET A 55 0.03 12.65 1.31
N ARG A 56 0.24 13.97 1.30
CA ARG A 56 0.76 14.71 2.45
C ARG A 56 -0.33 15.02 3.48
N ASP A 57 0.09 15.24 4.72
CA ASP A 57 -0.72 15.82 5.79
C ASP A 57 -2.00 15.00 6.10
N ILE A 58 -1.86 13.68 6.15
CA ILE A 58 -2.93 12.74 6.53
C ILE A 58 -3.14 12.74 8.05
N VAL A 59 -2.03 12.71 8.80
CA VAL A 59 -2.03 12.85 10.25
C VAL A 59 -1.36 14.18 10.58
N ARG A 60 -2.18 15.12 11.07
CA ARG A 60 -1.82 16.52 11.37
C ARG A 60 -2.00 16.85 12.85
N GLU A 61 -1.62 18.04 13.25
CA GLU A 61 -1.77 18.59 14.61
C GLU A 61 -3.10 18.19 15.27
N GLU A 62 -4.25 18.47 14.65
CA GLU A 62 -5.57 18.23 15.24
C GLU A 62 -5.87 16.74 15.48
N HIS A 63 -5.16 15.85 14.79
CA HIS A 63 -5.27 14.40 14.98
C HIS A 63 -4.34 13.93 16.11
N LEU A 64 -3.11 14.45 16.13
CA LEU A 64 -2.09 14.13 17.12
C LEU A 64 -2.52 14.58 18.53
N GLU A 65 -3.18 15.72 18.62
CA GLU A 65 -3.74 16.26 19.86
C GLU A 65 -4.80 15.38 20.50
N VAL A 66 -5.46 14.50 19.76
CA VAL A 66 -6.53 13.63 20.29
C VAL A 66 -6.19 12.15 20.25
N ALA A 67 -4.97 11.79 19.82
CA ALA A 67 -4.49 10.42 19.79
C ALA A 67 -4.31 9.84 21.21
N LYS A 68 -4.50 8.54 21.37
CA LYS A 68 -4.30 7.86 22.67
C LYS A 68 -2.85 7.95 23.15
N ASP A 69 -2.64 7.93 24.47
CA ASP A 69 -1.31 7.65 25.02
C ASP A 69 -0.79 6.32 24.50
N GLY A 70 0.48 6.30 24.07
CA GLY A 70 1.14 5.13 23.50
C GLY A 70 0.79 4.84 22.04
N CYS A 71 -0.03 5.65 21.38
CA CYS A 71 -0.41 5.43 19.99
C CYS A 71 0.82 5.34 19.07
N ILE A 72 0.86 4.28 18.25
CA ILE A 72 1.95 4.03 17.31
C ILE A 72 1.60 4.62 15.95
N LEU A 73 2.48 5.46 15.42
CA LEU A 73 2.35 6.11 14.12
C LEU A 73 3.38 5.53 13.16
N CYS A 74 2.94 5.07 11.99
CA CYS A 74 3.85 4.61 10.95
C CYS A 74 3.30 4.87 9.56
N ASN A 75 4.22 4.94 8.60
CA ASN A 75 3.92 5.23 7.22
C ASN A 75 4.33 4.06 6.32
N ALA A 76 3.39 3.53 5.56
CA ALA A 76 3.59 2.53 4.52
C ALA A 76 3.39 3.11 3.11
N GLY A 77 3.27 4.43 3.01
CA GLY A 77 3.15 5.21 1.79
C GLY A 77 4.44 5.33 0.99
N HIS A 78 4.53 6.34 0.12
CA HIS A 78 5.69 6.50 -0.77
C HIS A 78 6.72 7.53 -0.28
N PHE A 79 6.31 8.49 0.55
CA PHE A 79 7.15 9.58 1.05
C PHE A 79 6.87 9.83 2.53
N ASP A 80 7.78 10.49 3.22
CA ASP A 80 7.75 10.78 4.67
C ASP A 80 6.85 11.96 5.07
N VAL A 81 5.90 12.33 4.22
CA VAL A 81 5.04 13.51 4.37
C VAL A 81 3.61 13.18 4.80
N GLU A 82 3.24 11.91 4.94
CA GLU A 82 1.87 11.54 5.31
C GLU A 82 1.56 11.87 6.78
N ILE A 83 2.57 11.83 7.64
CA ILE A 83 2.49 12.22 9.06
C ILE A 83 3.28 13.51 9.22
N SER A 84 2.64 14.56 9.75
CA SER A 84 3.32 15.83 10.00
C SER A 84 4.29 15.71 11.18
N ILE A 85 5.56 15.44 10.88
CA ILE A 85 6.65 15.46 11.87
C ILE A 85 6.83 16.86 12.49
N PRO A 86 6.73 17.97 11.74
CA PRO A 86 6.79 19.30 12.33
C PRO A 86 5.70 19.54 13.39
N ASP A 87 4.45 19.13 13.14
CA ASP A 87 3.37 19.26 14.12
C ASP A 87 3.61 18.35 15.34
N LEU A 88 4.10 17.13 15.10
CA LEU A 88 4.46 16.23 16.19
C LEU A 88 5.58 16.81 17.07
N GLU A 89 6.57 17.47 16.46
CA GLU A 89 7.66 18.15 17.17
C GLU A 89 7.17 19.39 17.91
N SER A 90 6.25 20.18 17.34
CA SER A 90 5.71 21.39 18.00
C SER A 90 4.87 21.06 19.23
N LEU A 91 4.11 19.95 19.19
CA LEU A 91 3.29 19.46 20.31
C LEU A 91 4.11 18.78 21.41
N SER A 92 5.38 18.44 21.15
CA SER A 92 6.21 17.65 22.05
C SER A 92 7.13 18.51 22.92
N VAL A 93 7.40 18.02 24.13
CA VAL A 93 8.38 18.61 25.07
C VAL A 93 9.67 17.80 25.16
N ASP A 94 9.66 16.54 24.73
CA ASP A 94 10.81 15.65 24.74
C ASP A 94 10.70 14.62 23.60
N LYS A 95 11.83 14.22 23.04
CA LYS A 95 11.93 13.23 21.96
C LYS A 95 13.09 12.29 22.25
N LYS A 96 12.79 11.01 22.44
CA LYS A 96 13.79 9.99 22.78
C LYS A 96 13.78 8.82 21.81
N PRO A 97 14.95 8.38 21.32
CA PRO A 97 15.05 7.14 20.58
C PRO A 97 15.02 5.95 21.54
N VAL A 98 14.10 5.01 21.33
CA VAL A 98 13.89 3.86 22.24
C VAL A 98 14.42 2.55 21.68
N ARG A 99 14.64 2.43 20.38
CA ARG A 99 15.16 1.19 19.78
C ARG A 99 16.07 1.44 18.59
N LYS A 100 17.21 0.76 18.58
CA LYS A 100 18.09 0.56 17.42
C LYS A 100 17.77 -0.83 16.86
N PHE A 101 17.52 -0.95 15.57
CA PHE A 101 17.49 -2.25 14.89
C PHE A 101 18.49 -2.20 13.75
N GLY A 102 19.30 -3.24 13.61
CA GLY A 102 20.47 -3.29 12.74
C GLY A 102 20.11 -3.26 11.25
N THR A 103 19.90 -2.06 10.72
CA THR A 103 20.27 -1.78 9.33
C THR A 103 21.76 -1.44 9.28
N PRO A 104 22.46 -1.63 8.16
CA PRO A 104 23.87 -1.26 8.01
C PRO A 104 24.17 0.23 8.25
N TYR A 105 23.13 1.06 8.37
CA TYR A 105 23.20 2.52 8.36
C TYR A 105 22.99 3.18 9.74
N GLY A 106 22.81 2.39 10.81
CA GLY A 106 22.82 2.93 12.19
C GLY A 106 21.67 3.88 12.56
N GLU A 107 20.58 3.92 11.77
CA GLU A 107 19.47 4.84 12.01
C GLU A 107 18.60 4.41 13.22
N LYS A 108 18.11 5.40 13.97
CA LYS A 108 17.17 5.22 15.08
C LYS A 108 15.76 5.04 14.50
N LEU A 109 15.17 3.86 14.70
CA LEU A 109 13.94 3.44 14.00
C LEU A 109 12.67 3.67 14.80
N VAL A 110 12.76 3.87 16.11
CA VAL A 110 11.60 4.13 16.96
C VAL A 110 11.88 5.36 17.81
N TRP A 111 11.02 6.36 17.67
CA TRP A 111 11.07 7.61 18.40
C TRP A 111 9.84 7.73 19.28
N VAL A 112 10.04 8.02 20.55
CA VAL A 112 8.96 8.37 21.48
C VAL A 112 8.97 9.86 21.69
N TYR A 113 7.83 10.47 21.40
CA TYR A 113 7.55 11.88 21.57
C TYR A 113 6.68 12.04 22.81
N LYS A 114 7.15 12.79 23.81
CA LYS A 114 6.35 13.15 24.97
C LYS A 114 5.66 14.47 24.70
N LEU A 115 4.33 14.47 24.67
CA LEU A 115 3.51 15.65 24.47
C LEU A 115 3.47 16.52 25.73
N ARG A 116 3.07 17.78 25.57
CA ARG A 116 2.94 18.77 26.67
C ARG A 116 2.01 18.31 27.79
N ASP A 117 1.00 17.52 27.48
CA ASP A 117 0.03 16.99 28.45
C ASP A 117 0.47 15.66 29.11
N GLY A 118 1.67 15.17 28.77
CA GLY A 118 2.25 13.96 29.34
C GLY A 118 1.98 12.69 28.55
N ARG A 119 1.08 12.69 27.55
CA ARG A 119 0.92 11.55 26.63
C ARG A 119 2.18 11.32 25.82
N ARG A 120 2.31 10.11 25.28
CA ARG A 120 3.44 9.65 24.48
C ARG A 120 2.94 9.15 23.14
N LEU A 121 3.57 9.60 22.05
CA LEU A 121 3.33 9.08 20.72
C LEU A 121 4.59 8.38 20.20
N CYS A 122 4.43 7.23 19.57
CA CYS A 122 5.52 6.41 19.07
C CYS A 122 5.61 6.50 17.55
N LEU A 123 6.64 7.14 17.00
CA LEU A 123 6.87 7.22 15.56
C LEU A 123 7.84 6.13 15.11
N LEU A 124 7.40 5.27 14.19
CA LEU A 124 8.24 4.26 13.55
C LEU A 124 8.89 4.79 12.28
N GLY A 125 10.13 4.36 12.03
CA GLY A 125 10.93 4.67 10.84
C GLY A 125 11.21 6.16 10.63
N GLY A 126 11.00 7.00 11.67
CA GLY A 126 11.08 8.45 11.53
C GLY A 126 10.09 9.01 10.49
N GLY A 127 8.94 8.37 10.29
CA GLY A 127 7.94 8.76 9.29
C GLY A 127 8.20 8.24 7.88
N ARG A 128 9.35 7.60 7.64
CA ARG A 128 9.67 6.94 6.36
C ARG A 128 8.98 5.59 6.24
N LEU A 129 9.14 4.95 5.07
CA LEU A 129 8.51 3.67 4.73
C LEU A 129 8.86 2.57 5.73
N VAL A 130 7.90 2.23 6.59
CA VAL A 130 8.09 1.29 7.70
C VAL A 130 8.47 -0.11 7.23
N ASN A 131 7.99 -0.54 6.07
CA ASN A 131 8.33 -1.86 5.52
C ASN A 131 9.79 -1.96 5.04
N LEU A 132 10.39 -0.85 4.62
CA LEU A 132 11.80 -0.78 4.21
C LEU A 132 12.72 -0.49 5.39
N VAL A 133 12.27 0.39 6.28
CA VAL A 133 13.08 0.96 7.35
C VAL A 133 13.02 0.09 8.61
N CYS A 134 11.88 -0.53 8.88
CA CYS A 134 11.66 -1.43 10.04
C CYS A 134 11.40 -2.90 9.62
N GLY A 135 11.46 -3.21 8.32
CA GLY A 135 11.27 -4.56 7.77
C GLY A 135 12.32 -4.91 6.71
N GLN A 136 12.10 -5.98 5.94
CA GLN A 136 13.01 -6.43 4.87
C GLN A 136 12.54 -6.01 3.46
N GLY A 137 11.63 -5.04 3.37
CA GLY A 137 11.00 -4.66 2.11
C GLY A 137 10.01 -5.71 1.59
N HIS A 138 9.86 -5.78 0.26
CA HIS A 138 8.96 -6.74 -0.36
C HIS A 138 9.57 -8.15 -0.36
N ALA A 139 8.73 -9.17 -0.14
CA ALA A 139 9.15 -10.55 -0.31
C ALA A 139 9.66 -10.78 -1.75
N VAL A 140 10.72 -11.56 -1.89
CA VAL A 140 11.42 -11.80 -3.16
C VAL A 140 10.46 -12.29 -4.26
N GLU A 141 9.43 -13.05 -3.88
CA GLU A 141 8.45 -13.59 -4.84
C GLU A 141 7.60 -12.51 -5.53
N ILE A 142 7.36 -11.37 -4.87
CA ILE A 142 6.60 -10.24 -5.44
C ILE A 142 7.51 -9.40 -6.35
N MET A 143 8.79 -9.24 -5.96
CA MET A 143 9.76 -8.49 -6.77
C MET A 143 10.09 -9.18 -8.10
N ASP A 144 10.12 -10.52 -8.11
CA ASP A 144 10.33 -11.33 -9.32
C ASP A 144 9.33 -11.00 -10.43
N LEU A 145 8.04 -10.90 -10.10
CA LEU A 145 6.99 -10.51 -11.05
C LEU A 145 7.17 -9.08 -11.58
N SER A 146 7.52 -8.13 -10.70
CA SER A 146 7.76 -6.74 -11.10
C SER A 146 8.95 -6.61 -12.04
N PHE A 147 10.07 -7.28 -11.74
CA PHE A 147 11.25 -7.25 -12.60
C PHE A 147 11.03 -7.98 -13.92
N ALA A 148 10.33 -9.12 -13.91
CA ALA A 148 9.93 -9.79 -15.14
C ALA A 148 9.05 -8.89 -16.03
N LEU A 149 8.13 -8.12 -15.43
CA LEU A 149 7.30 -7.16 -16.16
C LEU A 149 8.11 -6.01 -16.76
N GLN A 150 9.08 -5.47 -16.01
CA GLN A 150 9.99 -4.43 -16.50
C GLN A 150 10.86 -4.96 -17.64
N ALA A 151 11.46 -6.15 -17.50
CA ALA A 151 12.27 -6.78 -18.54
C ALA A 151 11.47 -7.02 -19.83
N GLU A 152 10.24 -7.52 -19.71
CA GLU A 152 9.36 -7.74 -20.86
C GLU A 152 8.88 -6.43 -21.51
N SER A 153 8.65 -5.40 -20.70
CA SER A 153 8.32 -4.06 -21.20
C SER A 153 9.49 -3.47 -21.99
N VAL A 154 10.73 -3.59 -21.49
CA VAL A 154 11.93 -3.18 -22.22
C VAL A 154 12.08 -3.97 -23.53
N ARG A 155 11.88 -5.29 -23.49
CA ARG A 155 11.90 -6.14 -24.69
C ARG A 155 10.88 -5.68 -25.74
N LEU A 156 9.68 -5.27 -25.31
CA LEU A 156 8.66 -4.71 -26.20
C LEU A 156 9.08 -3.36 -26.79
N LEU A 157 9.66 -2.47 -25.98
CA LEU A 157 10.15 -1.16 -26.43
C LEU A 157 11.21 -1.33 -27.52
N VAL A 158 12.18 -2.23 -27.31
CA VAL A 158 13.22 -2.54 -28.29
C VAL A 158 12.60 -3.08 -29.60
N ARG A 159 11.64 -4.01 -29.51
CA ARG A 159 10.96 -4.56 -30.70
C ARG A 159 10.10 -3.54 -31.45
N LYS A 160 9.60 -2.51 -30.76
CA LYS A 160 8.79 -1.43 -31.34
C LYS A 160 9.59 -0.15 -31.57
N ARG A 161 10.93 -0.23 -31.61
CA ARG A 161 11.80 0.92 -31.88
C ARG A 161 11.35 1.65 -33.14
N GLY A 162 11.21 2.97 -33.05
CA GLY A 162 10.75 3.84 -34.14
C GLY A 162 9.25 3.79 -34.43
N LYS A 163 8.47 2.92 -33.76
CA LYS A 163 7.01 2.79 -33.96
C LYS A 163 6.18 3.42 -32.83
N LEU A 164 6.83 3.86 -31.75
CA LEU A 164 6.17 4.46 -30.59
C LEU A 164 6.45 5.97 -30.58
N ARG A 165 5.39 6.75 -30.35
CA ARG A 165 5.49 8.19 -30.04
C ARG A 165 5.99 8.39 -28.61
N ASN A 166 6.60 9.54 -28.34
CA ASN A 166 7.02 9.92 -26.98
C ASN A 166 5.79 10.23 -26.10
N ARG A 167 5.32 9.22 -25.36
CA ARG A 167 4.21 9.31 -24.40
C ARG A 167 4.29 8.15 -23.41
N VAL A 168 3.52 8.23 -22.34
CA VAL A 168 3.33 7.12 -21.40
C VAL A 168 2.41 6.06 -22.01
N TYR A 169 2.85 4.81 -22.02
CA TYR A 169 2.05 3.67 -22.44
C TYR A 169 1.73 2.79 -21.24
N LYS A 170 0.49 2.31 -21.17
CA LYS A 170 0.17 1.16 -20.32
C LYS A 170 0.88 -0.07 -20.87
N VAL A 171 1.32 -0.96 -19.98
CA VAL A 171 1.86 -2.27 -20.37
C VAL A 171 0.76 -3.03 -21.12
N PRO A 172 1.01 -3.56 -22.33
CA PRO A 172 0.01 -4.32 -23.05
C PRO A 172 -0.34 -5.62 -22.33
N ARG A 173 -1.60 -6.01 -22.39
CA ARG A 173 -2.11 -7.23 -21.75
C ARG A 173 -1.33 -8.49 -22.14
N GLU A 174 -0.81 -8.57 -23.36
CA GLU A 174 -0.03 -9.73 -23.80
C GLU A 174 1.28 -9.88 -23.02
N VAL A 175 1.86 -8.77 -22.56
CA VAL A 175 3.05 -8.77 -21.71
C VAL A 175 2.69 -9.27 -20.31
N ASP A 176 1.61 -8.75 -19.71
CA ASP A 176 1.12 -9.23 -18.40
C ASP A 176 0.83 -10.74 -18.43
N GLU A 177 0.11 -11.21 -19.44
CA GLU A 177 -0.24 -12.63 -19.57
C GLU A 177 1.01 -13.50 -19.78
N ARG A 178 2.04 -13.00 -20.46
CA ARG A 178 3.30 -13.75 -20.63
C ARG A 178 4.04 -13.88 -19.32
N VAL A 179 4.17 -12.79 -18.55
CA VAL A 179 4.82 -12.81 -17.23
C VAL A 179 4.08 -13.75 -16.28
N ALA A 180 2.74 -13.68 -16.23
CA ALA A 180 1.92 -14.58 -15.43
C ALA A 180 2.12 -16.06 -15.81
N ARG A 181 2.13 -16.38 -17.11
CA ARG A 181 2.40 -17.76 -17.59
C ARG A 181 3.80 -18.24 -17.21
N LEU A 182 4.82 -17.39 -17.29
CA LEU A 182 6.18 -17.73 -16.87
C LEU A 182 6.25 -18.03 -15.38
N LYS A 183 5.57 -17.23 -14.54
CA LYS A 183 5.53 -17.47 -13.10
C LYS A 183 4.79 -18.76 -12.73
N LEU A 184 3.65 -19.04 -13.37
CA LEU A 184 2.93 -20.30 -13.15
C LEU A 184 3.83 -21.50 -13.49
N LYS A 185 4.52 -21.43 -14.62
CA LYS A 185 5.48 -22.46 -15.03
C LYS A 185 6.62 -22.63 -14.02
N SER A 186 7.19 -21.54 -13.49
CA SER A 186 8.27 -21.62 -12.50
C SER A 186 7.80 -22.21 -11.16
N LEU A 187 6.52 -22.07 -10.83
CA LEU A 187 5.88 -22.67 -9.66
C LEU A 187 5.41 -24.11 -9.89
N GLY A 188 5.60 -24.67 -11.10
CA GLY A 188 5.08 -25.99 -11.46
C GLY A 188 3.56 -26.05 -11.58
N VAL A 189 2.89 -24.91 -11.70
CA VAL A 189 1.44 -24.80 -11.82
C VAL A 189 1.02 -24.80 -13.29
N TYR A 190 0.08 -25.67 -13.63
CA TYR A 190 -0.51 -25.77 -14.97
C TYR A 190 -1.99 -25.38 -14.90
N ILE A 191 -2.45 -24.65 -15.91
CA ILE A 191 -3.82 -24.13 -16.00
C ILE A 191 -4.48 -24.57 -17.30
N ASP A 192 -5.80 -24.64 -17.28
CA ASP A 192 -6.59 -25.02 -18.44
C ASP A 192 -6.49 -24.02 -19.59
N ALA A 193 -6.69 -24.54 -20.80
CA ALA A 193 -6.83 -23.74 -22.01
C ALA A 193 -8.25 -23.87 -22.57
N LEU A 194 -8.84 -22.73 -22.96
CA LEU A 194 -10.16 -22.75 -23.59
C LEU A 194 -10.15 -23.64 -24.84
N THR A 195 -11.14 -24.52 -24.95
CA THR A 195 -11.39 -25.33 -26.14
C THR A 195 -11.76 -24.45 -27.33
N LYS A 196 -11.68 -24.98 -28.55
CA LYS A 196 -12.10 -24.26 -29.76
C LYS A 196 -13.58 -23.81 -29.65
N GLY A 197 -14.45 -24.67 -29.13
CA GLY A 197 -15.87 -24.35 -28.88
C GLY A 197 -16.06 -23.23 -27.87
N GLN A 198 -15.36 -23.26 -26.73
CA GLN A 198 -15.42 -22.18 -25.73
C GLN A 198 -14.91 -20.84 -26.30
N LYS A 199 -13.88 -20.87 -27.15
CA LYS A 199 -13.38 -19.67 -27.85
C LYS A 199 -14.36 -19.12 -28.88
N ALA A 200 -15.12 -19.98 -29.56
CA ALA A 200 -16.18 -19.57 -30.48
C ALA A 200 -17.34 -18.92 -29.72
N TYR A 201 -17.87 -19.61 -28.71
CA TYR A 201 -18.94 -19.10 -27.85
C TYR A 201 -18.61 -17.75 -27.21
N ARG A 202 -17.39 -17.57 -26.68
CA ARG A 202 -16.95 -16.30 -26.08
C ARG A 202 -16.89 -15.15 -27.10
N ARG A 203 -16.59 -15.44 -28.37
CA ARG A 203 -16.56 -14.42 -29.43
C ARG A 203 -17.98 -13.97 -29.81
N GLU A 204 -18.92 -14.91 -29.87
CA GLU A 204 -20.33 -14.63 -30.12
C GLU A 204 -20.96 -13.81 -28.99
N TRP A 205 -20.67 -14.13 -27.73
CA TRP A 205 -21.21 -13.41 -26.57
C TRP A 205 -20.65 -11.98 -26.40
N ARG A 206 -19.40 -11.74 -26.82
CA ARG A 206 -18.80 -10.39 -26.80
C ARG A 206 -19.45 -9.40 -27.78
N PHE A 207 -20.29 -9.89 -28.71
CA PHE A 207 -20.95 -9.10 -29.75
C PHE A 207 -22.45 -8.89 -29.55
N LYS A 208 -23.03 -9.30 -28.42
CA LYS A 208 -24.37 -8.85 -28.02
C LYS A 208 -24.26 -7.74 -26.99
N PRO A 209 -24.27 -6.45 -27.38
CA PRO A 209 -24.79 -5.43 -26.48
C PRO A 209 -26.28 -5.76 -26.34
N SER A 210 -26.64 -6.50 -25.29
CA SER A 210 -28.04 -6.58 -24.89
C SER A 210 -28.45 -5.17 -24.50
N GLY A 211 -29.12 -4.48 -25.43
CA GLY A 211 -30.04 -3.43 -25.07
C GLY A 211 -31.05 -4.03 -24.10
N ILE A 212 -30.92 -3.66 -22.84
CA ILE A 212 -32.01 -3.64 -21.87
C ILE A 212 -31.88 -2.27 -21.20
N SER A 213 -32.82 -1.43 -21.61
CA SER A 213 -33.27 -0.20 -20.94
C SER A 213 -33.60 -0.42 -19.48
#